data_AF-A0AAQ4F8H1-F1
#
_entry.id   AF-A0AAQ4F8H1-F1
#
_cell.length_a   1.000
_cell.length_b   1.000
_cell.length_c   1.000
_cell.angle_alpha   90.00
_cell.angle_beta   90.00
_cell.angle_gamma   90.00
#
_symmetry.space_group_name_H-M   'P 1'
#
loop_
_entity.id
_entity.type
_entity.pdbx_description
1 polymer ?
#
loop_
_entity_poly.entity_id
_entity_poly.type
_entity_poly.pdbx_seq_one_letter_code
_entity_poly.pdbx_strand_id
1 'polypeptide(L)'
;MGPLLAAQVYRPVCEWVMCFENRIPFNAVPGGEDSGETIYIGRAVHNGEVVPGKVVPSHSCCYVAYDGVEHSHKEYQALISEGTPFAWVPASDGVLPTGAVQGGVCASGEPLYIGRTYHEGTLTIGKIQPSRRCLAIPYGGEEHCYPDYEVLVVQTVNF
;
A
#
# COMPACT_ATOMS: atom_id res chain seq x y z
N MET A 1 28.48 -32.94 23.56
CA MET A 1 27.88 -31.59 23.46
C MET A 1 27.79 -31.24 21.99
N GLY A 2 26.60 -31.34 21.38
CA GLY A 2 26.38 -30.91 20.00
C GLY A 2 26.04 -29.42 19.96
N PRO A 3 26.38 -28.68 18.89
CA PRO A 3 26.05 -27.27 18.80
C PRO A 3 24.52 -27.11 18.69
N LEU A 4 23.97 -26.21 19.52
CA LEU A 4 22.62 -25.71 19.34
C LEU A 4 22.56 -24.96 18.01
N LEU A 5 21.76 -25.47 17.07
CA LEU A 5 21.36 -24.75 15.88
C LEU A 5 20.70 -23.44 16.34
N ALA A 6 21.34 -22.31 16.04
CA ALA A 6 20.69 -21.02 16.18
C ALA A 6 19.42 -21.05 15.29
N ALA A 7 18.26 -20.80 15.88
CA ALA A 7 17.02 -20.69 15.13
C ALA A 7 17.23 -19.61 14.06
N GLN A 8 16.96 -19.95 12.80
CA GLN A 8 17.00 -18.98 11.72
C GLN A 8 15.90 -17.95 11.97
N VAL A 9 16.27 -16.79 12.48
CA VAL A 9 15.34 -15.69 12.73
C VAL A 9 15.04 -15.04 11.39
N TYR A 10 13.95 -15.45 10.75
CA TYR A 10 13.41 -14.75 9.59
C TYR A 10 12.88 -13.38 10.06
N ARG A 11 13.43 -12.30 9.51
CA ARG A 11 12.87 -10.96 9.70
C ARG A 11 11.94 -10.64 8.53
N PRO A 12 10.68 -10.27 8.79
CA PRO A 12 9.81 -9.80 7.73
C PRO A 12 10.37 -8.50 7.15
N VAL A 13 10.24 -8.37 5.84
CA VAL A 13 10.63 -7.17 5.10
C VAL A 13 9.74 -5.98 5.47
N CYS A 14 8.48 -6.24 5.80
CA CYS A 14 7.51 -5.27 6.29
C CYS A 14 6.35 -6.00 6.96
N GLU A 15 5.58 -5.26 7.74
CA GLU A 15 4.43 -5.79 8.48
C GLU A 15 3.22 -4.87 8.33
N TRP A 16 2.03 -5.44 8.52
CA TRP A 16 0.77 -4.71 8.55
C TRP A 16 0.30 -4.60 9.99
N VAL A 17 0.26 -3.38 10.53
CA VAL A 17 -0.16 -3.12 11.91
C VAL A 17 -1.55 -2.52 11.94
N MET A 18 -2.45 -3.13 12.71
CA MET A 18 -3.78 -2.59 12.96
C MET A 18 -3.68 -1.20 13.59
N CYS A 19 -4.36 -0.24 12.97
CA CYS A 19 -4.42 1.14 13.37
C CYS A 19 -5.88 1.57 13.51
N PHE A 20 -6.09 2.50 14.42
CA PHE A 20 -7.39 3.12 14.66
C PHE A 20 -7.21 4.62 14.58
N GLU A 21 -8.08 5.28 13.82
CA GLU A 21 -8.09 6.73 13.65
C GLU A 21 -6.73 7.29 13.23
N ASN A 22 -6.12 8.18 14.03
CA ASN A 22 -4.84 8.82 13.73
C ASN A 22 -3.62 8.18 14.43
N ARG A 23 -3.77 6.98 15.00
CA ARG A 23 -2.68 6.30 15.71
C ARG A 23 -1.71 5.64 14.73
N ILE A 24 -0.90 6.47 14.06
CA ILE A 24 0.09 6.02 13.07
C ILE A 24 1.37 5.54 13.77
N PRO A 25 1.85 4.32 13.50
CA PRO A 25 3.13 3.83 14.01
C PRO A 25 4.30 4.70 13.52
N PHE A 26 5.33 4.91 14.36
CA PHE A 26 6.48 5.76 14.02
C PHE A 26 7.28 5.26 12.80
N ASN A 27 7.20 3.97 12.49
CA ASN A 27 7.87 3.30 11.39
C ASN A 27 6.92 2.99 10.21
N ALA A 28 5.79 3.70 10.13
CA ALA A 28 4.89 3.64 9.00
C ALA A 28 5.59 4.11 7.71
N VAL A 29 5.36 3.38 6.62
CA VAL A 29 6.02 3.64 5.34
C VAL A 29 5.30 4.79 4.64
N PRO A 30 5.98 5.93 4.38
CA PRO A 30 5.39 7.04 3.63
C PRO A 30 5.17 6.61 2.18
N GLY A 31 3.98 6.90 1.66
CA GLY A 31 3.61 6.55 0.29
C GLY A 31 3.56 7.75 -0.65
N GLY A 32 3.33 8.94 -0.11
CA GLY A 32 3.17 10.15 -0.89
C GLY A 32 2.91 11.38 -0.01
N GLU A 33 2.37 12.43 -0.63
CA GLU A 33 2.14 13.72 -0.01
C GLU A 33 0.86 14.34 -0.56
N ASP A 34 0.03 14.88 0.34
CA ASP A 34 -1.16 15.67 0.04
C ASP A 34 -1.02 17.04 0.72
N SER A 35 -0.91 18.11 -0.07
CA SER A 35 -0.90 19.48 0.47
C SER A 35 0.16 19.75 1.56
N GLY A 36 1.31 19.08 1.48
CA GLY A 36 2.39 19.15 2.47
C GLY A 36 2.25 18.19 3.67
N GLU A 37 1.15 17.44 3.75
CA GLU A 37 0.97 16.34 4.70
C GLU A 37 1.51 15.03 4.09
N THR A 38 2.37 14.33 4.84
CA THR A 38 2.77 12.97 4.47
C THR A 38 1.59 12.02 4.63
N ILE A 39 1.29 11.28 3.56
CA ILE A 39 0.31 10.20 3.59
C ILE A 39 1.01 8.84 3.54
N TYR A 40 0.47 7.87 4.27
CA TYR A 40 1.11 6.58 4.48
C TYR A 40 0.41 5.46 3.71
N ILE A 41 1.15 4.39 3.44
CA ILE A 41 0.59 3.20 2.81
C ILE A 41 -0.29 2.48 3.83
N GLY A 42 -1.57 2.34 3.48
CA GLY A 42 -2.53 1.58 4.27
C GLY A 42 -3.26 0.53 3.46
N ARG A 43 -4.05 -0.28 4.16
CA ARG A 43 -5.08 -1.12 3.58
C ARG A 43 -6.25 -1.27 4.53
N ALA A 44 -7.44 -1.51 3.98
CA ALA A 44 -8.65 -1.78 4.77
C ALA A 44 -9.41 -2.98 4.19
N VAL A 45 -10.24 -3.60 5.04
CA VAL A 45 -11.20 -4.60 4.58
C VAL A 45 -12.44 -3.89 4.07
N HIS A 46 -12.77 -4.06 2.80
CA HIS A 46 -13.96 -3.47 2.20
C HIS A 46 -14.68 -4.51 1.33
N ASN A 47 -15.96 -4.78 1.62
CA ASN A 47 -16.76 -5.78 0.93
C ASN A 47 -16.10 -7.17 0.79
N GLY A 48 -15.37 -7.60 1.82
CA GLY A 48 -14.68 -8.89 1.84
C GLY A 48 -13.34 -8.92 1.12
N GLU A 49 -12.92 -7.81 0.51
CA GLU A 49 -11.59 -7.63 -0.07
C GLU A 49 -10.64 -6.96 0.92
N VAL A 50 -9.34 -7.19 0.75
CA VAL A 50 -8.29 -6.42 1.43
C VAL A 50 -7.73 -5.44 0.41
N VAL A 51 -8.01 -4.15 0.58
CA VAL A 51 -7.77 -3.14 -0.46
C VAL A 51 -6.69 -2.15 -0.01
N PRO A 52 -5.58 -2.01 -0.74
CA PRO A 52 -4.58 -0.96 -0.49
C PRO A 52 -5.10 0.45 -0.76
N GLY A 53 -4.58 1.43 -0.03
CA GLY A 53 -4.95 2.83 -0.20
C GLY A 53 -4.08 3.79 0.61
N LYS A 54 -4.59 5.00 0.84
CA LYS A 54 -3.87 6.10 1.51
C LYS A 54 -4.36 6.27 2.95
N VAL A 55 -3.44 6.34 3.90
CA VAL A 55 -3.73 6.78 5.27
C VAL A 55 -3.46 8.27 5.35
N VAL A 56 -4.46 9.03 5.77
CA VAL A 56 -4.38 10.49 5.91
C VAL A 56 -4.50 10.84 7.39
N PRO A 57 -3.38 11.15 8.07
CA PRO A 57 -3.37 11.37 9.52
C PRO A 57 -4.37 12.45 9.98
N SER A 58 -4.42 13.58 9.29
CA SER A 58 -5.33 14.70 9.60
C SER A 58 -6.81 14.31 9.48
N HIS A 59 -7.15 13.39 8.58
CA HIS A 59 -8.51 12.86 8.42
C HIS A 59 -8.80 11.67 9.33
N SER A 60 -7.78 11.16 10.05
CA SER A 60 -7.92 10.04 10.97
C SER A 60 -8.53 8.77 10.32
N CYS A 61 -8.15 8.47 9.08
CA CYS A 61 -8.66 7.29 8.37
C CYS A 61 -7.73 6.82 7.25
N CYS A 62 -8.00 5.60 6.78
CA CYS A 62 -7.51 5.08 5.50
C CYS A 62 -8.61 5.19 4.45
N TYR A 63 -8.29 5.74 3.29
CA TYR A 63 -9.16 5.73 2.12
C TYR A 63 -8.75 4.61 1.17
N VAL A 64 -9.74 3.88 0.66
CA VAL A 64 -9.56 2.84 -0.36
C VAL A 64 -10.49 3.09 -1.54
N ALA A 65 -10.01 2.80 -2.75
CA ALA A 65 -10.81 2.93 -3.96
C ALA A 65 -11.59 1.64 -4.20
N TYR A 66 -12.91 1.71 -4.36
CA TYR A 66 -13.74 0.55 -4.68
C TYR A 66 -15.02 0.95 -5.41
N ASP A 67 -15.29 0.27 -6.53
CA ASP A 67 -16.52 0.38 -7.34
C ASP A 67 -16.89 1.84 -7.69
N GLY A 68 -15.90 2.59 -8.20
CA GLY A 68 -16.10 3.99 -8.61
C GLY A 68 -16.02 5.01 -7.46
N VAL A 69 -15.87 4.58 -6.21
CA VAL A 69 -16.00 5.44 -5.03
C VAL A 69 -14.76 5.39 -4.12
N GLU A 70 -14.46 6.51 -3.46
CA GLU A 70 -13.51 6.59 -2.33
C GLU A 70 -14.21 6.26 -1.01
N HIS A 71 -13.74 5.21 -0.32
CA HIS A 71 -14.32 4.75 0.95
C HIS A 71 -13.38 5.03 2.12
N SER A 72 -13.88 5.68 3.16
CA SER A 72 -13.13 5.98 4.39
C SER A 72 -13.29 4.85 5.42
N HIS A 73 -12.17 4.43 6.02
CA HIS A 73 -12.12 3.42 7.08
C HIS A 73 -11.34 3.94 8.29
N LYS A 74 -11.98 3.95 9.46
CA LYS A 74 -11.33 4.32 10.73
C LYS A 74 -10.52 3.19 11.35
N GLU A 75 -10.84 1.95 10.99
CA GLU A 75 -10.08 0.76 11.32
C GLU A 75 -9.39 0.26 10.05
N TYR A 76 -8.07 0.20 10.08
CA TYR A 76 -7.25 -0.13 8.92
C TYR A 76 -5.92 -0.71 9.37
N GLN A 77 -5.08 -1.09 8.42
CA GLN A 77 -3.71 -1.50 8.68
C GLN A 77 -2.75 -0.54 7.98
N ALA A 78 -1.75 -0.04 8.71
CA ALA A 78 -0.64 0.70 8.14
C ALA A 78 0.51 -0.27 7.82
N LEU A 79 1.17 -0.06 6.69
CA LEU A 79 2.41 -0.76 6.37
C LEU A 79 3.55 -0.16 7.19
N ILE A 80 4.27 -0.99 7.93
CA ILE A 80 5.46 -0.58 8.70
C ILE A 80 6.70 -1.32 8.21
N SER A 81 7.87 -0.72 8.43
CA SER A 81 9.16 -1.32 8.08
C SER A 81 10.29 -0.83 8.98
N GLU A 82 11.22 -1.73 9.31
CA GLU A 82 12.47 -1.41 10.04
C GLU A 82 13.65 -1.26 9.08
N GLY A 83 13.58 -0.26 8.19
CA GLY A 83 14.70 0.09 7.31
C GLY A 83 14.82 -0.77 6.04
N THR A 84 13.76 -1.47 5.63
CA THR A 84 13.74 -2.12 4.31
C THR A 84 13.90 -1.09 3.20
N PRO A 85 14.80 -1.34 2.22
CA PRO A 85 14.97 -0.47 1.07
C PRO A 85 13.82 -0.69 0.07
N PHE A 86 12.77 0.12 0.20
CA PHE A 86 11.73 0.23 -0.82
C PHE A 86 12.14 1.20 -1.92
N ALA A 87 11.59 0.98 -3.10
CA ALA A 87 11.62 1.95 -4.19
C ALA A 87 10.30 2.01 -4.94
N TRP A 88 10.13 3.09 -5.67
CA TRP A 88 9.02 3.31 -6.59
C TRP A 88 9.54 3.16 -8.01
N VAL A 89 9.00 2.20 -8.73
CA VAL A 89 9.44 1.87 -10.09
C VAL A 89 8.30 2.16 -11.06
N PRO A 90 8.51 3.00 -12.09
CA PRO A 90 7.51 3.27 -13.11
C PRO A 90 7.08 1.98 -13.81
N ALA A 91 5.77 1.82 -14.02
CA ALA A 91 5.17 0.75 -14.78
C ALA A 91 3.83 1.21 -15.37
N SER A 92 3.23 0.36 -16.21
CA SER A 92 1.93 0.65 -16.81
C SER A 92 1.15 -0.62 -17.16
N ASP A 93 -0.13 -0.47 -17.50
CA ASP A 93 -0.98 -1.50 -18.12
C ASP A 93 -1.06 -2.84 -17.36
N GLY A 94 -0.99 -2.80 -16.02
CA GLY A 94 -1.00 -3.98 -15.16
C GLY A 94 0.35 -4.67 -15.00
N VAL A 95 1.42 -4.15 -15.61
CA VAL A 95 2.78 -4.68 -15.46
C VAL A 95 3.28 -4.45 -14.03
N LEU A 96 3.94 -5.48 -13.50
CA LEU A 96 4.55 -5.47 -12.18
C LEU A 96 6.05 -5.78 -12.29
N PRO A 97 6.94 -4.88 -11.82
CA PRO A 97 8.36 -5.18 -11.73
C PRO A 97 8.66 -6.25 -10.67
N THR A 98 9.82 -6.90 -10.79
CA THR A 98 10.31 -7.83 -9.75
C THR A 98 10.39 -7.14 -8.39
N GLY A 99 9.91 -7.83 -7.36
CA GLY A 99 9.89 -7.30 -5.99
C GLY A 99 8.67 -6.44 -5.66
N ALA A 100 7.67 -6.36 -6.56
CA ALA A 100 6.41 -5.67 -6.30
C ALA A 100 5.75 -6.16 -5.01
N VAL A 101 5.36 -5.21 -4.16
CA VAL A 101 4.77 -5.50 -2.85
C VAL A 101 3.28 -5.73 -3.01
N GLN A 102 2.84 -6.95 -2.73
CA GLN A 102 1.41 -7.25 -2.62
C GLN A 102 0.85 -6.54 -1.37
N GLY A 103 -0.16 -5.70 -1.60
CA GLY A 103 -0.86 -4.98 -0.53
C GLY A 103 -2.14 -5.65 -0.06
N GLY A 104 -2.76 -6.46 -0.91
CA GLY A 104 -4.10 -6.98 -0.66
C GLY A 104 -4.52 -8.09 -1.60
N VAL A 105 -5.82 -8.37 -1.61
CA VAL A 105 -6.44 -9.42 -2.42
C VAL A 105 -7.91 -9.06 -2.67
N CYS A 106 -8.37 -9.19 -3.91
CA CYS A 106 -9.76 -8.96 -4.26
C CYS A 106 -10.63 -10.22 -4.04
N ALA A 107 -11.95 -10.11 -4.23
CA ALA A 107 -12.88 -11.19 -3.94
C ALA A 107 -12.67 -12.45 -4.81
N SER A 108 -12.07 -12.32 -5.99
CA SER A 108 -11.74 -13.46 -6.86
C SER A 108 -10.46 -14.19 -6.45
N GLY A 109 -9.73 -13.68 -5.45
CA GLY A 109 -8.42 -14.17 -5.04
C GLY A 109 -7.26 -13.55 -5.82
N GLU A 110 -7.51 -12.61 -6.74
CA GLU A 110 -6.44 -11.89 -7.43
C GLU A 110 -5.65 -11.01 -6.45
N PRO A 111 -4.30 -11.11 -6.41
CA PRO A 111 -3.46 -10.20 -5.64
C PRO A 111 -3.62 -8.74 -6.08
N LEU A 112 -3.71 -7.84 -5.10
CA LEU A 112 -3.67 -6.40 -5.32
C LEU A 112 -2.31 -5.85 -4.87
N TYR A 113 -1.73 -4.96 -5.66
CA TYR A 113 -0.40 -4.40 -5.41
C TYR A 113 -0.46 -2.93 -5.03
N ILE A 114 0.59 -2.45 -4.37
CA ILE A 114 0.68 -1.05 -3.95
C ILE A 114 1.27 -0.24 -5.10
N GLY A 115 0.50 0.73 -5.56
CA GLY A 115 0.99 1.72 -6.52
C GLY A 115 0.68 3.14 -6.08
N ARG A 116 1.29 4.10 -6.76
CA ARG A 116 1.01 5.51 -6.58
C ARG A 116 1.07 6.27 -7.90
N THR A 117 0.46 7.45 -7.93
CA THR A 117 0.53 8.39 -9.05
C THR A 117 0.30 9.81 -8.57
N TYR A 118 0.58 10.79 -9.43
CA TYR A 118 0.21 12.19 -9.19
C TYR A 118 -1.22 12.45 -9.68
N HIS A 119 -2.08 13.00 -8.81
CA HIS A 119 -3.42 13.45 -9.12
C HIS A 119 -3.67 14.79 -8.43
N GLU A 120 -4.01 15.83 -9.21
CA GLU A 120 -4.39 17.16 -8.69
C GLU A 120 -3.42 17.75 -7.63
N GLY A 121 -2.11 17.61 -7.88
CA GLY A 121 -1.07 18.12 -6.96
C GLY A 121 -0.76 17.21 -5.77
N THR A 122 -1.45 16.07 -5.64
CA THR A 122 -1.21 15.05 -4.63
C THR A 122 -0.46 13.87 -5.23
N LEU A 123 0.60 13.40 -4.58
CA LEU A 123 1.20 12.10 -4.87
C LEU A 123 0.50 11.07 -3.98
N THR A 124 -0.35 10.20 -4.55
CA THR A 124 -1.27 9.37 -3.76
C THR A 124 -1.22 7.88 -4.09
N ILE A 125 -1.53 7.06 -3.08
CA ILE A 125 -1.45 5.60 -3.08
C ILE A 125 -2.82 4.99 -3.43
N GLY A 126 -2.79 3.88 -4.16
CA GLY A 126 -3.97 3.10 -4.48
C GLY A 126 -3.65 1.62 -4.72
N LYS A 127 -4.65 0.91 -5.27
CA LYS A 127 -4.55 -0.51 -5.62
C LYS A 127 -4.17 -0.66 -7.10
N ILE A 128 -3.15 -1.43 -7.40
CA ILE A 128 -2.92 -1.95 -8.75
C ILE A 128 -3.62 -3.29 -8.85
N GLN A 129 -4.46 -3.43 -9.86
CA GLN A 129 -5.12 -4.70 -10.18
C GLN A 129 -4.68 -5.13 -11.59
N PRO A 130 -3.77 -6.13 -11.71
CA PRO A 130 -3.22 -6.54 -13.00
C PRO A 130 -4.25 -6.88 -14.07
N SER A 131 -5.35 -7.56 -13.70
CA SER A 131 -6.43 -7.91 -14.63
C SER A 131 -7.19 -6.70 -15.17
N ARG A 132 -7.32 -5.62 -14.37
CA ARG A 132 -7.91 -4.33 -14.80
C ARG A 132 -6.91 -3.42 -15.50
N ARG A 133 -5.61 -3.77 -15.47
CA ARG A 133 -4.51 -3.04 -16.12
C ARG A 133 -4.37 -1.59 -15.68
N CYS A 134 -4.68 -1.29 -14.43
CA CYS A 134 -4.60 0.06 -13.89
C CYS A 134 -4.21 0.09 -12.41
N LEU A 135 -3.68 1.24 -12.00
CA LEU A 135 -3.74 1.74 -10.64
C LEU A 135 -5.09 2.44 -10.43
N ALA A 136 -5.81 2.10 -9.38
CA ALA A 136 -7.01 2.81 -8.95
C ALA A 136 -6.74 3.52 -7.61
N ILE A 137 -6.87 4.84 -7.60
CA ILE A 137 -6.65 5.69 -6.41
C ILE A 137 -7.99 6.20 -5.86
N PRO A 138 -8.13 6.34 -4.53
CA PRO A 138 -9.21 7.08 -3.92
C PRO A 138 -8.88 8.58 -3.87
N TYR A 139 -9.75 9.43 -4.41
CA TYR A 139 -9.61 10.89 -4.29
C TYR A 139 -10.93 11.63 -4.52
N GLY A 140 -11.23 12.61 -3.66
CA GLY A 140 -12.36 13.52 -3.84
C GLY A 140 -13.74 12.86 -3.80
N GLY A 141 -13.86 11.71 -3.13
CA GLY A 141 -15.09 10.89 -3.13
C GLY A 141 -15.18 9.83 -4.24
N GLU A 142 -14.23 9.79 -5.17
CA GLU A 142 -14.27 8.91 -6.35
C GLU A 142 -13.06 7.95 -6.46
N GLU A 143 -13.23 6.86 -7.21
CA GLU A 143 -12.13 5.99 -7.69
C GLU A 143 -11.63 6.52 -9.05
N HIS A 144 -10.35 6.92 -9.11
CA HIS A 144 -9.70 7.34 -10.36
C HIS A 144 -8.75 6.26 -10.86
N CYS A 145 -8.88 5.86 -12.12
CA CYS A 145 -8.05 4.81 -12.72
C CYS A 145 -6.96 5.38 -13.64
N TYR A 146 -5.74 4.87 -13.50
CA TYR A 146 -4.55 5.29 -14.23
C TYR A 146 -3.86 4.10 -14.90
N PRO A 147 -3.60 4.15 -16.22
CA PRO A 147 -2.81 3.12 -16.90
C PRO A 147 -1.32 3.23 -16.57
N ASP A 148 -0.81 4.44 -16.30
CA ASP A 148 0.58 4.73 -15.94
C ASP A 148 0.70 5.05 -14.45
N TYR A 149 1.67 4.43 -13.77
CA TYR A 149 1.84 4.55 -12.33
C TYR A 149 3.25 4.17 -11.87
N GLU A 150 3.54 4.35 -10.59
CA GLU A 150 4.71 3.76 -9.94
C GLU A 150 4.28 2.59 -9.05
N VAL A 151 5.07 1.52 -9.03
CA VAL A 151 4.86 0.34 -8.19
C VAL A 151 5.83 0.36 -7.02
N LEU A 152 5.33 0.09 -5.82
CA LEU A 152 6.20 -0.13 -4.67
C LEU A 152 6.92 -1.47 -4.82
N VAL A 153 8.25 -1.46 -4.79
CA VAL A 153 9.10 -2.66 -4.84
C VAL A 153 10.07 -2.73 -3.67
N VAL A 154 10.44 -3.94 -3.29
CA VAL A 154 11.59 -4.21 -2.41
C VAL A 154 12.84 -4.36 -3.29
N GLN A 155 13.85 -3.49 -3.12
CA GLN A 155 15.03 -3.47 -3.99
C GLN A 155 16.02 -4.62 -3.72
N THR A 156 16.22 -5.00 -2.46
CA THR A 156 17.13 -6.09 -2.10
C THR A 156 16.71 -6.77 -0.81
N VAL A 157 16.61 -8.10 -0.83
CA VAL A 157 16.69 -8.92 0.38
C VAL A 157 18.15 -9.34 0.49
N ASN A 158 18.95 -8.57 1.21
CA ASN A 158 20.32 -9.00 1.50
C ASN A 158 20.25 -10.14 2.51
N PHE A 159 20.65 -11.35 2.10
CA PHE A 159 20.89 -12.47 2.98
C PHE A 159 22.22 -12.32 3.73
#